data_AF-A0A8J6ZAQ8-F1
#
_entry.id   AF-A0A8J6ZAQ8-F1
#
_cell.length_a   1.000
_cell.length_b   1.000
_cell.length_c   1.000
_cell.angle_alpha   90.00
_cell.angle_beta   90.00
_cell.angle_gamma   90.00
#
_symmetry.space_group_name_H-M   'P 1'
#
loop_
_entity.id
_entity.type
_entity.pdbx_description
1 polymer ?
#
loop_
_entity_poly.entity_id
_entity_poly.type
_entity_poly.pdbx_seq_one_letter_code
_entity_poly.pdbx_strand_id
1 'polypeptide(L)'
;MAIYVPRVLVCGSVEDFRKKIGNKPAQVVGQIIFKMTGSDVKLFFSERSLTADDIKNLLDGAAEYLIFNDALDFYYYCRKFPLNRQAMTAETFAKKIHGGFFTTEILILLESLLEAKNFSCVLDFDAFFAESDFRTPTKNFHVAVDCLAEKIYPIMEHVYGKIYRTFDECKFHHFDALILAKERTPAEFIDVLIKTDALTENIWAFVRKNSALEKFLAANENIFAKVEYFKAVNGGWFQIKKIAPPADVGVYVVTHKDAKLAALPAGYKFIHAGHTLAKKDFGYTGDDSGDNISALNPFLDEVTALYWIWKNTRHTHAGLVHYRRFFTGDANQKTFDAEKILSAAAILKILREYDIIVKSEGFTDYSQRDMMLLSTGQPNLINIAEKIIRGHLSRTQPDYLDAFDDVLSGITLFPCGMFIARRNIFDAYCEWLFSFMLGATEEVRDKIQIGDKNLAEMGHDYSRITGFFAERMLTVWLMKNHLRIKELPTMFREGV
;
A
#
# COMPACT_ATOMS: atom_id res chain seq x y z
N MET A 1 17.62 64.11 12.02
CA MET A 1 17.31 62.73 12.43
C MET A 1 18.01 61.82 11.44
N ALA A 2 19.06 61.12 11.87
CA ALA A 2 19.96 60.40 10.97
C ALA A 2 19.24 59.20 10.33
N ILE A 3 19.32 59.11 8.99
CA ILE A 3 18.85 57.97 8.21
C ILE A 3 19.79 56.80 8.53
N TYR A 4 19.25 55.73 9.11
CA TYR A 4 20.03 54.53 9.40
C TYR A 4 20.26 53.76 8.10
N VAL A 5 21.50 53.79 7.61
CA VAL A 5 21.93 52.95 6.49
C VAL A 5 22.27 51.57 7.08
N PRO A 6 21.66 50.46 6.61
CA PRO A 6 21.99 49.13 7.12
C PRO A 6 23.45 48.82 6.80
N ARG A 7 24.22 48.43 7.82
CA ARG A 7 25.60 47.96 7.64
C ARG A 7 25.56 46.52 7.14
N VAL A 8 25.98 46.32 5.90
CA VAL A 8 26.23 44.97 5.34
C VAL A 8 27.53 44.44 5.94
N LEU A 9 27.45 43.33 6.68
CA LEU A 9 28.61 42.65 7.26
C LEU A 9 28.91 41.38 6.47
N VAL A 10 29.93 41.44 5.61
CA VAL A 10 30.42 40.27 4.87
C VAL A 10 31.29 39.42 5.80
N CYS A 11 30.88 38.17 6.02
CA CYS A 11 31.53 37.21 6.90
C CYS A 11 31.61 35.84 6.20
N GLY A 12 32.73 35.13 6.34
CA GLY A 12 32.90 33.80 5.75
C GLY A 12 32.27 32.67 6.57
N SER A 13 31.93 32.92 7.83
CA SER A 13 31.32 31.95 8.75
C SER A 13 30.45 32.63 9.83
N VAL A 14 29.61 31.83 10.51
CA VAL A 14 28.81 32.28 11.67
C VAL A 14 29.71 32.65 12.86
N GLU A 15 30.86 31.99 13.02
CA GLU A 15 31.87 32.31 14.04
C GLU A 15 32.49 33.71 13.82
N ASP A 16 32.84 34.04 12.57
CA ASP A 16 33.38 35.35 12.19
C ASP A 16 32.35 36.46 12.36
N PHE A 17 31.09 36.17 12.06
CA PHE A 17 29.98 37.07 12.31
C PHE A 17 29.86 37.38 13.81
N ARG A 18 29.84 36.34 14.67
CA ARG A 18 29.78 36.50 16.13
C ARG A 18 30.96 37.29 16.70
N LYS A 19 32.18 37.06 16.21
CA LYS A 19 33.36 37.87 16.58
C LYS A 19 33.20 39.35 16.18
N LYS A 20 32.64 39.63 15.00
CA LYS A 20 32.48 41.00 14.47
C LYS A 20 31.35 41.79 15.12
N ILE A 21 30.26 41.14 15.53
CA ILE A 21 29.13 41.83 16.18
C ILE A 21 29.24 41.91 17.71
N GLY A 22 30.11 41.09 18.32
CA GLY A 22 30.27 41.01 19.78
C GLY A 22 29.02 40.50 20.49
N ASN A 23 28.78 40.95 21.72
CA ASN A 23 27.64 40.53 22.56
C ASN A 23 26.30 41.23 22.22
N LYS A 24 26.13 41.72 20.98
CA LYS A 24 24.88 42.39 20.58
C LYS A 24 23.79 41.35 20.29
N PRO A 25 22.54 41.54 20.74
CA PRO A 25 21.45 40.62 20.44
C PRO A 25 21.12 40.68 18.95
N ALA A 26 21.08 39.50 18.30
CA ALA A 26 20.73 39.36 16.90
C ALA A 26 19.78 38.16 16.71
N GLN A 27 18.79 38.31 15.82
CA GLN A 27 17.87 37.24 15.43
C GLN A 27 18.15 36.83 13.98
N VAL A 28 18.47 35.55 13.76
CA VAL A 28 18.66 34.98 12.43
C VAL A 28 17.29 34.64 11.84
N VAL A 29 16.95 35.25 10.70
CA VAL A 29 15.64 35.12 10.04
C VAL A 29 15.67 34.33 8.72
N GLY A 30 16.85 33.93 8.21
CA GLY A 30 17.00 33.10 7.01
C GLY A 30 18.42 33.07 6.43
N GLN A 31 18.65 32.24 5.38
CA GLN A 31 19.93 32.16 4.63
C GLN A 31 19.67 32.34 3.13
N ILE A 32 20.54 33.10 2.44
CA ILE A 32 20.53 33.27 0.98
C ILE A 32 21.89 32.82 0.44
N ILE A 33 21.90 31.94 -0.56
CA ILE A 33 23.12 31.34 -1.11
C ILE A 33 23.55 32.09 -2.37
N PHE A 34 24.79 32.56 -2.36
CA PHE A 34 25.41 33.27 -3.47
C PHE A 34 26.60 32.48 -4.00
N LYS A 35 26.90 32.63 -5.29
CA LYS A 35 28.16 32.15 -5.89
C LYS A 35 29.07 33.36 -6.14
N MET A 36 30.27 33.33 -5.57
CA MET A 36 31.31 34.32 -5.83
C MET A 36 32.04 33.98 -7.13
N THR A 37 32.10 34.92 -8.06
CA THR A 37 32.96 34.85 -9.26
C THR A 37 33.64 36.19 -9.47
N GLY A 38 34.88 36.32 -9.00
CA GLY A 38 35.61 37.60 -9.04
C GLY A 38 35.03 38.62 -8.05
N SER A 39 34.84 39.87 -8.49
CA SER A 39 34.23 40.96 -7.71
C SER A 39 32.69 40.93 -7.68
N ASP A 40 32.07 40.04 -8.46
CA ASP A 40 30.63 40.02 -8.65
C ASP A 40 29.95 38.90 -7.85
N VAL A 41 28.77 39.23 -7.30
CA VAL A 41 27.91 38.31 -6.55
C VAL A 41 26.77 37.85 -7.46
N LYS A 42 26.71 36.55 -7.77
CA LYS A 42 25.61 35.94 -8.52
C LYS A 42 24.69 35.16 -7.60
N LEU A 43 23.39 35.38 -7.76
CA LEU A 43 22.36 34.61 -7.06
C LEU A 43 22.35 33.20 -7.68
N PHE A 44 22.37 32.15 -6.85
CA PHE A 44 22.56 30.76 -7.32
C PHE A 44 21.55 30.32 -8.40
N PHE A 45 20.39 30.98 -8.50
CA PHE A 45 19.29 30.67 -9.41
C PHE A 45 19.07 31.71 -10.54
N SER A 46 19.99 32.66 -10.75
CA SER A 46 19.91 33.70 -11.79
C SER A 46 21.25 33.92 -12.49
N GLU A 47 21.24 34.06 -13.82
CA GLU A 47 22.46 34.34 -14.60
C GLU A 47 22.95 35.79 -14.49
N ARG A 48 22.08 36.68 -13.99
CA ARG A 48 22.38 38.11 -13.80
C ARG A 48 23.19 38.32 -12.51
N SER A 49 24.34 38.98 -12.64
CA SER A 49 25.08 39.54 -11.50
C SER A 49 24.25 40.63 -10.85
N LEU A 50 24.14 40.59 -9.52
CA LEU A 50 23.45 41.64 -8.77
C LEU A 50 24.49 42.63 -8.26
N THR A 51 24.21 43.91 -8.47
CA THR A 51 24.98 44.99 -7.85
C THR A 51 24.60 45.14 -6.37
N ALA A 52 25.43 45.84 -5.60
CA ALA A 52 25.11 46.13 -4.20
C ALA A 52 23.77 46.88 -4.04
N ASP A 53 23.42 47.75 -5.00
CA ASP A 53 22.15 48.48 -5.00
C ASP A 53 20.95 47.60 -5.39
N ASP A 54 21.13 46.61 -6.28
CA ASP A 54 20.10 45.61 -6.57
C ASP A 54 19.72 44.81 -5.31
N ILE A 55 20.72 44.41 -4.52
CA ILE A 55 20.53 43.67 -3.27
C ILE A 55 19.84 44.55 -2.21
N LYS A 56 20.23 45.82 -2.14
CA LYS A 56 19.66 46.81 -1.22
C LYS A 56 18.18 47.08 -1.49
N ASN A 57 17.79 47.19 -2.76
CA ASN A 57 16.40 47.39 -3.16
C ASN A 57 15.54 46.13 -2.96
N LEU A 58 16.11 44.93 -3.13
CA LEU A 58 15.39 43.67 -2.94
C LEU A 58 15.01 43.40 -1.47
N LEU A 59 15.76 44.01 -0.56
CA LEU A 59 15.72 43.76 0.88
C LEU A 59 15.19 44.95 1.68
N ASP A 60 14.75 46.00 1.00
CA ASP A 60 14.26 47.20 1.64
C ASP A 60 13.02 46.86 2.49
N GLY A 61 13.18 46.94 3.81
CA GLY A 61 12.17 46.60 4.82
C GLY A 61 12.13 45.15 5.33
N ALA A 62 12.95 44.22 4.84
CA ALA A 62 12.75 42.77 5.10
C ALA A 62 13.63 42.15 6.21
N ALA A 63 14.79 42.69 6.55
CA ALA A 63 15.64 42.13 7.62
C ALA A 63 16.72 43.10 8.11
N GLU A 64 17.02 43.08 9.42
CA GLU A 64 18.09 43.90 10.02
C GLU A 64 19.52 43.36 9.77
N TYR A 65 19.71 42.07 9.41
CA TYR A 65 21.02 41.51 9.06
C TYR A 65 20.91 40.37 8.01
N LEU A 66 21.90 40.29 7.12
CA LEU A 66 22.09 39.22 6.11
C LEU A 66 23.16 38.23 6.58
N ILE A 67 22.90 36.92 6.45
CA ILE A 67 23.91 35.87 6.63
C ILE A 67 24.43 35.43 5.27
N PHE A 68 25.73 35.59 5.06
CA PHE A 68 26.49 34.92 4.02
C PHE A 68 26.97 33.58 4.57
N ASN A 69 26.74 32.49 3.82
CA ASN A 69 27.43 31.23 4.05
C ASN A 69 28.30 30.96 2.83
N ASP A 70 29.62 30.88 3.03
CA ASP A 70 30.53 30.38 2.00
C ASP A 70 30.38 28.86 1.95
N ALA A 71 29.30 28.42 1.32
CA ALA A 71 28.99 27.02 1.12
C ALA A 71 29.79 26.48 -0.08
N LEU A 72 31.11 26.67 -0.04
CA LEU A 72 32.08 26.06 -0.94
C LEU A 72 31.91 24.51 -0.97
N ASP A 73 31.29 23.93 0.07
CA ASP A 73 30.86 22.51 0.14
C ASP A 73 29.48 22.20 -0.49
N PHE A 74 28.59 23.18 -0.62
CA PHE A 74 27.24 22.95 -1.18
C PHE A 74 27.26 22.89 -2.72
N TYR A 75 28.21 23.60 -3.35
CA TYR A 75 28.36 23.66 -4.80
C TYR A 75 29.02 22.41 -5.41
N TYR A 76 29.85 21.65 -4.67
CA TYR A 76 30.48 20.44 -5.21
C TYR A 76 29.49 19.28 -5.35
N TYR A 77 28.47 19.21 -4.49
CA TYR A 77 27.42 18.18 -4.52
C TYR A 77 26.42 18.36 -5.68
N CYS A 78 26.07 19.62 -6.00
CA CYS A 78 25.27 19.95 -7.20
C CYS A 78 25.99 19.61 -8.53
N ARG A 79 27.30 19.36 -8.50
CA ARG A 79 28.12 19.12 -9.70
C ARG A 79 28.01 17.69 -10.26
N LYS A 80 27.43 16.75 -9.51
CA LYS A 80 27.21 15.35 -9.95
C LYS A 80 25.88 15.13 -10.67
N PHE A 81 24.94 16.08 -10.63
CA PHE A 81 23.61 15.97 -11.24
C PHE A 81 23.24 17.26 -12.01
N PRO A 82 22.79 17.16 -13.28
CA PRO A 82 22.50 18.33 -14.10
C PRO A 82 21.14 18.93 -13.70
N LEU A 83 21.15 19.88 -12.76
CA LEU A 83 19.96 20.71 -12.49
C LEU A 83 19.65 21.56 -13.72
N ASN A 84 18.39 21.47 -14.18
CA ASN A 84 17.92 22.11 -15.39
C ASN A 84 18.00 23.64 -15.24
N ARG A 85 18.85 24.28 -16.06
CA ARG A 85 19.16 25.72 -15.97
C ARG A 85 18.08 26.54 -16.65
N GLN A 86 17.01 26.89 -15.95
CA GLN A 86 16.17 28.02 -16.33
C GLN A 86 16.34 29.15 -15.30
N ALA A 87 16.88 30.28 -15.77
CA ALA A 87 17.05 31.48 -14.95
C ALA A 87 15.68 31.94 -14.43
N MET A 88 15.58 32.14 -13.12
CA MET A 88 14.34 32.52 -12.45
C MET A 88 14.42 33.97 -12.00
N THR A 89 13.35 34.75 -12.19
CA THR A 89 13.30 36.13 -11.69
C THR A 89 13.24 36.14 -10.16
N ALA A 90 13.71 37.21 -9.51
CA ALA A 90 13.66 37.33 -8.05
C ALA A 90 12.22 37.30 -7.50
N GLU A 91 11.24 37.79 -8.25
CA GLU A 91 9.82 37.72 -7.90
C GLU A 91 9.28 36.30 -8.03
N THR A 92 9.68 35.57 -9.08
CA THR A 92 9.36 34.14 -9.24
C THR A 92 10.04 33.30 -8.15
N PHE A 93 11.27 33.63 -7.78
CA PHE A 93 11.99 33.02 -6.67
C PHE A 93 11.25 33.28 -5.36
N ALA A 94 10.92 34.54 -5.02
CA ALA A 94 10.14 34.90 -3.83
C ALA A 94 8.77 34.19 -3.80
N LYS A 95 8.06 34.09 -4.93
CA LYS A 95 6.82 33.31 -5.04
C LYS A 95 7.02 31.81 -4.83
N LYS A 96 8.08 31.21 -5.39
CA LYS A 96 8.43 29.80 -5.14
C LYS A 96 8.91 29.57 -3.70
N ILE A 97 9.58 30.57 -3.12
CA ILE A 97 9.99 30.59 -1.73
C ILE A 97 8.77 30.55 -0.82
N HIS A 98 7.78 31.40 -1.08
CA HIS A 98 6.57 31.46 -0.27
C HIS A 98 5.62 30.28 -0.53
N GLY A 99 5.59 29.72 -1.74
CA GLY A 99 4.69 28.63 -2.13
C GLY A 99 5.21 27.20 -1.98
N GLY A 100 6.51 26.98 -1.80
CA GLY A 100 7.11 25.63 -1.85
C GLY A 100 8.45 25.53 -1.12
N PHE A 101 8.48 25.95 0.14
CA PHE A 101 9.74 26.10 0.86
C PHE A 101 10.26 24.84 1.57
N PHE A 102 11.28 24.24 0.96
CA PHE A 102 12.20 23.31 1.59
C PHE A 102 13.65 23.79 1.42
N THR A 103 14.43 23.77 2.49
CA THR A 103 15.89 23.87 2.38
C THR A 103 16.45 22.49 2.10
N THR A 104 17.55 22.39 1.33
CA THR A 104 18.24 21.13 1.05
C THR A 104 18.65 20.38 2.34
N GLU A 105 18.88 21.11 3.43
CA GLU A 105 19.12 20.56 4.76
C GLU A 105 17.95 19.70 5.27
N ILE A 106 16.69 20.12 5.07
CA ILE A 106 15.51 19.37 5.51
C ILE A 106 15.37 18.06 4.73
N LEU A 107 15.81 18.03 3.47
CA LEU A 107 15.80 16.83 2.63
C LEU A 107 16.91 15.86 3.01
N ILE A 108 18.13 16.36 3.19
CA ILE A 108 19.27 15.56 3.67
C ILE A 108 18.95 14.94 5.03
N LEU A 109 18.31 15.73 5.92
CA LEU A 109 17.86 15.24 7.21
C LEU A 109 16.87 14.09 7.04
N LEU A 110 15.79 14.26 6.27
CA LEU A 110 14.80 13.19 6.03
C LEU A 110 15.47 11.94 5.47
N GLU A 111 16.32 12.10 4.45
CA GLU A 111 17.02 10.99 3.82
C GLU A 111 17.86 10.20 4.82
N SER A 112 18.69 10.87 5.61
CA SER A 112 19.51 10.23 6.66
C SER A 112 18.66 9.50 7.72
N LEU A 113 17.47 10.04 8.03
CA LEU A 113 16.57 9.47 9.00
C LEU A 113 15.86 8.22 8.45
N LEU A 114 15.44 8.24 7.18
CA LEU A 114 14.83 7.08 6.53
C LEU A 114 15.82 5.92 6.40
N GLU A 115 17.08 6.21 6.03
CA GLU A 115 18.15 5.21 5.96
C GLU A 115 18.45 4.61 7.34
N ALA A 116 18.58 5.44 8.37
CA ALA A 116 18.86 4.98 9.74
C ALA A 116 17.76 4.07 10.30
N LYS A 117 16.52 4.16 9.78
CA LYS A 117 15.39 3.32 10.18
C LYS A 117 15.27 2.03 9.35
N ASN A 118 16.15 1.81 8.37
CA ASN A 118 16.16 0.64 7.47
C ASN A 118 14.84 0.41 6.72
N PHE A 119 14.17 1.48 6.29
CA PHE A 119 13.02 1.35 5.41
C PHE A 119 13.46 0.83 4.04
N SER A 120 12.62 0.03 3.38
CA SER A 120 12.89 -0.56 2.07
C SER A 120 12.00 0.04 0.97
N CYS A 121 10.75 0.42 1.30
CA CYS A 121 9.80 1.03 0.38
C CYS A 121 9.03 2.15 1.08
N VAL A 122 9.12 3.38 0.55
CA VAL A 122 8.48 4.56 1.14
C VAL A 122 7.54 5.20 0.14
N LEU A 123 6.34 5.58 0.59
CA LEU A 123 5.34 6.27 -0.21
C LEU A 123 5.51 7.79 -0.10
N ASP A 124 5.83 8.44 -1.22
CA ASP A 124 5.82 9.89 -1.33
C ASP A 124 4.43 10.37 -1.74
N PHE A 125 3.61 10.74 -0.74
CA PHE A 125 2.23 11.15 -0.95
C PHE A 125 2.13 12.46 -1.73
N ASP A 126 3.12 13.34 -1.59
CA ASP A 126 3.06 14.67 -2.19
C ASP A 126 3.73 14.72 -3.57
N ALA A 127 4.22 13.59 -4.07
CA ALA A 127 5.05 13.46 -5.28
C ALA A 127 6.29 14.39 -5.28
N PHE A 128 6.76 14.78 -4.09
CA PHE A 128 7.83 15.73 -3.92
C PHE A 128 9.17 15.24 -4.53
N PHE A 129 9.55 13.99 -4.32
CA PHE A 129 10.78 13.41 -4.88
C PHE A 129 10.72 13.26 -6.40
N ALA A 130 9.51 13.17 -6.96
CA ALA A 130 9.33 13.20 -8.40
C ALA A 130 9.53 14.61 -8.99
N GLU A 131 9.08 15.64 -8.27
CA GLU A 131 9.20 17.05 -8.70
C GLU A 131 10.59 17.65 -8.47
N SER A 132 11.38 17.09 -7.55
CA SER A 132 12.60 17.74 -7.04
C SER A 132 13.92 17.33 -7.69
N ASP A 133 13.90 16.53 -8.78
CA ASP A 133 15.08 15.99 -9.47
C ASP A 133 16.01 15.10 -8.58
N PHE A 134 15.61 14.77 -7.34
CA PHE A 134 16.44 14.06 -6.33
C PHE A 134 16.43 12.52 -6.44
N ARG A 135 16.20 11.97 -7.63
CA ARG A 135 16.25 10.51 -7.86
C ARG A 135 17.70 10.03 -7.96
N THR A 136 18.32 9.65 -6.84
CA THR A 136 19.64 9.02 -6.85
C THR A 136 19.53 7.48 -6.82
N PRO A 137 20.22 6.74 -7.72
CA PRO A 137 20.22 5.27 -7.74
C PRO A 137 20.92 4.60 -6.54
N THR A 138 21.55 5.36 -5.65
CA THR A 138 22.44 4.86 -4.60
C THR A 138 21.77 4.66 -3.25
N LYS A 139 20.44 4.77 -3.18
CA LYS A 139 19.70 4.70 -1.90
C LYS A 139 19.44 3.25 -1.50
N ASN A 140 19.40 3.01 -0.19
CA ASN A 140 19.04 1.70 0.39
C ASN A 140 17.52 1.44 0.44
N PHE A 141 16.72 2.40 -0.01
CA PHE A 141 15.26 2.31 -0.02
C PHE A 141 14.70 2.80 -1.35
N HIS A 142 13.59 2.18 -1.76
CA HIS A 142 12.80 2.57 -2.91
C HIS A 142 11.79 3.65 -2.51
N VAL A 143 11.73 4.73 -3.29
CA VAL A 143 10.67 5.74 -3.17
C VAL A 143 9.61 5.44 -4.21
N ALA A 144 8.44 4.97 -3.76
CA ALA A 144 7.27 4.90 -4.60
C ALA A 144 6.67 6.30 -4.74
N VAL A 145 6.67 6.80 -5.96
CA VAL A 145 5.95 8.02 -6.32
C VAL A 145 4.53 7.58 -6.62
N ASP A 146 3.56 7.93 -5.76
CA ASP A 146 2.18 8.18 -6.19
C ASP A 146 1.23 8.38 -5.02
N CYS A 147 0.60 9.56 -4.96
CA CYS A 147 -0.86 9.71 -5.00
C CYS A 147 -1.20 11.17 -4.73
N LEU A 148 -1.68 11.88 -5.77
CA LEU A 148 -2.31 13.21 -5.74
C LEU A 148 -1.37 14.41 -5.95
N ALA A 149 -1.29 14.83 -7.21
CA ALA A 149 -1.58 16.23 -7.51
C ALA A 149 -2.77 16.24 -8.48
N GLU A 150 -3.84 16.94 -8.13
CA GLU A 150 -4.87 17.32 -9.09
C GLU A 150 -4.17 17.94 -10.31
N LYS A 151 -4.32 17.30 -11.48
CA LYS A 151 -3.76 17.71 -12.78
C LYS A 151 -2.23 17.59 -12.92
N ILE A 152 -1.74 16.38 -13.21
CA ILE A 152 -0.46 16.24 -13.92
C ILE A 152 -0.73 15.70 -15.34
N TYR A 153 -0.17 16.42 -16.33
CA TYR A 153 -0.32 16.20 -17.77
C TYR A 153 0.45 14.94 -18.29
N PRO A 154 0.02 14.35 -19.43
CA PRO A 154 0.41 12.99 -19.86
C PRO A 154 1.65 12.96 -20.76
N ILE A 155 2.86 13.27 -20.24
CA ILE A 155 4.10 13.18 -21.06
C ILE A 155 5.16 12.19 -20.56
N MET A 156 5.03 11.61 -19.37
CA MET A 156 6.04 10.69 -18.84
C MET A 156 5.51 9.26 -18.66
N GLU A 157 4.91 8.69 -19.72
CA GLU A 157 4.35 7.32 -19.70
C GLU A 157 5.40 6.21 -19.85
N HIS A 158 6.68 6.53 -20.02
CA HIS A 158 7.74 5.54 -19.99
C HIS A 158 8.97 6.12 -19.29
N VAL A 159 9.49 5.37 -18.31
CA VAL A 159 10.90 4.93 -18.26
C VAL A 159 11.19 4.19 -16.93
N TYR A 160 10.49 4.43 -15.80
CA TYR A 160 10.75 3.69 -14.55
C TYR A 160 9.50 3.48 -13.66
N GLY A 161 8.90 2.29 -13.68
CA GLY A 161 7.91 1.81 -12.68
C GLY A 161 6.46 2.19 -12.94
N LYS A 162 5.51 1.34 -12.49
CA LYS A 162 4.06 1.60 -12.55
C LYS A 162 3.72 2.87 -11.77
N ILE A 163 2.97 3.77 -12.38
CA ILE A 163 2.41 4.98 -11.78
C ILE A 163 0.94 4.68 -11.43
N TYR A 164 0.59 4.60 -10.14
CA TYR A 164 -0.76 4.53 -9.61
C TYR A 164 -1.49 5.87 -9.79
N ARG A 165 -2.44 5.93 -10.73
CA ARG A 165 -3.15 7.16 -11.11
C ARG A 165 -4.13 7.63 -10.06
N THR A 166 -4.57 6.73 -9.18
CA THR A 166 -5.53 7.04 -8.11
C THR A 166 -5.14 6.33 -6.81
N PHE A 167 -5.63 6.85 -5.68
CA PHE A 167 -5.46 6.21 -4.38
C PHE A 167 -6.07 4.79 -4.34
N ASP A 168 -7.14 4.57 -5.10
CA ASP A 168 -7.75 3.25 -5.25
C ASP A 168 -6.82 2.22 -5.89
N GLU A 169 -5.89 2.64 -6.74
CA GLU A 169 -4.92 1.74 -7.36
C GLU A 169 -3.82 1.33 -6.36
N CYS A 170 -3.54 2.14 -5.33
CA CYS A 170 -2.52 1.83 -4.33
C CYS A 170 -3.05 1.21 -3.03
N LYS A 171 -4.38 1.18 -2.81
CA LYS A 171 -5.04 0.83 -1.52
C LYS A 171 -4.70 -0.54 -0.95
N PHE A 172 -4.17 -1.44 -1.78
CA PHE A 172 -3.78 -2.79 -1.37
C PHE A 172 -2.29 -2.94 -1.07
N HIS A 173 -1.46 -1.92 -1.34
CA HIS A 173 -0.03 -1.99 -1.11
C HIS A 173 0.34 -1.66 0.34
N HIS A 174 1.46 -2.21 0.78
CA HIS A 174 2.08 -1.82 2.05
C HIS A 174 3.39 -1.10 1.79
N PHE A 175 3.58 0.01 2.49
CA PHE A 175 4.78 0.82 2.49
C PHE A 175 5.35 0.86 3.91
N ASP A 176 6.67 0.86 4.02
CA ASP A 176 7.34 0.94 5.32
C ASP A 176 7.12 2.31 5.98
N ALA A 177 6.95 3.35 5.16
CA ALA A 177 6.64 4.71 5.60
C ALA A 177 5.86 5.52 4.56
N LEU A 178 5.17 6.56 5.03
CA LEU A 178 4.50 7.61 4.24
C LEU A 178 5.20 8.94 4.48
N ILE A 179 5.52 9.68 3.42
CA ILE A 179 6.11 11.01 3.49
C ILE A 179 5.06 12.04 3.12
N LEU A 180 4.86 13.01 4.02
CA LEU A 180 4.02 14.18 3.88
C LEU A 180 4.91 15.42 3.92
N ALA A 181 5.39 15.84 2.75
CA ALA A 181 6.27 16.99 2.59
C ALA A 181 5.48 18.32 2.55
N LYS A 182 4.27 18.35 1.98
CA LYS A 182 3.46 19.58 1.96
C LYS A 182 3.00 19.91 3.38
N GLU A 183 3.13 21.19 3.76
CA GLU A 183 2.56 21.69 4.99
C GLU A 183 1.04 21.51 4.97
N ARG A 184 0.50 20.99 6.07
CA ARG A 184 -0.92 20.67 6.22
C ARG A 184 -1.49 21.34 7.45
N THR A 185 -2.78 21.66 7.39
CA THR A 185 -3.59 21.89 8.58
C THR A 185 -3.80 20.58 9.35
N PRO A 186 -4.17 20.63 10.64
CA PRO A 186 -4.55 19.42 11.39
C PRO A 186 -5.65 18.59 10.71
N ALA A 187 -6.63 19.25 10.08
CA ALA A 187 -7.73 18.56 9.40
C ALA A 187 -7.25 17.79 8.15
N GLU A 188 -6.44 18.42 7.30
CA GLU A 188 -5.85 17.77 6.12
C GLU A 188 -4.92 16.63 6.51
N PHE A 189 -4.16 16.79 7.60
CA PHE A 189 -3.33 15.70 8.12
C PHE A 189 -4.17 14.49 8.52
N ILE A 190 -5.25 14.70 9.28
CA ILE A 190 -6.17 13.62 9.70
C ILE A 190 -6.86 12.94 8.51
N ASP A 191 -7.30 13.71 7.52
CA ASP A 191 -7.89 13.16 6.28
C ASP A 191 -6.91 12.22 5.55
N VAL A 192 -5.63 12.62 5.46
CA VAL A 192 -4.59 11.76 4.89
C VAL A 192 -4.34 10.51 5.74
N LEU A 193 -4.38 10.61 7.07
CA LEU A 193 -4.25 9.43 7.95
C LEU A 193 -5.33 8.39 7.68
N ILE A 194 -6.58 8.84 7.53
CA ILE A 194 -7.73 7.99 7.28
C ILE A 194 -7.61 7.32 5.91
N LYS A 195 -7.28 8.10 4.87
CA LYS A 195 -7.11 7.56 3.51
C LYS A 195 -5.99 6.52 3.47
N THR A 196 -4.86 6.83 4.10
CA THR A 196 -3.65 5.98 4.09
C THR A 196 -3.61 4.94 5.19
N ASP A 197 -4.73 4.66 5.87
CA ASP A 197 -4.73 3.87 7.11
C ASP A 197 -4.05 2.51 6.93
N ALA A 198 -4.52 1.75 5.95
CA ALA A 198 -4.04 0.40 5.65
C ALA A 198 -2.65 0.34 4.96
N LEU A 199 -2.11 1.49 4.51
CA LEU A 199 -0.89 1.52 3.70
C LEU A 199 0.38 1.42 4.55
N THR A 200 0.41 2.07 5.71
CA THR A 200 1.58 2.10 6.58
C THR A 200 1.26 2.52 8.01
N GLU A 201 2.10 2.10 8.94
CA GLU A 201 2.07 2.55 10.33
C GLU A 201 2.99 3.75 10.59
N ASN A 202 3.98 4.01 9.73
CA ASN A 202 4.98 5.05 9.93
C ASN A 202 4.71 6.25 9.02
N ILE A 203 4.64 7.43 9.59
CA ILE A 203 4.36 8.67 8.86
C ILE A 203 5.44 9.68 9.19
N TRP A 204 5.95 10.33 8.15
CA TRP A 204 6.93 11.40 8.21
C TRP A 204 6.24 12.66 7.74
N ALA A 205 5.90 13.54 8.67
CA ALA A 205 5.23 14.80 8.38
C ALA A 205 6.19 15.97 8.55
N PHE A 206 6.36 16.77 7.51
CA PHE A 206 7.05 18.03 7.64
C PHE A 206 6.15 19.04 8.35
N VAL A 207 6.72 19.76 9.32
CA VAL A 207 6.03 20.87 9.96
C VAL A 207 6.93 22.09 10.03
N ARG A 208 6.33 23.26 9.79
CA ARG A 208 7.01 24.53 10.05
C ARG A 208 7.00 24.84 11.54
N LYS A 209 8.02 25.55 11.97
CA LYS A 209 8.12 26.05 13.34
C LYS A 209 6.92 26.96 13.66
N ASN A 210 6.32 26.75 14.82
CA ASN A 210 5.10 27.39 15.34
C ASN A 210 3.83 27.16 14.49
N SER A 211 3.83 26.20 13.56
CA SER A 211 2.65 25.89 12.73
C SER A 211 1.50 25.31 13.56
N ALA A 212 0.29 25.38 13.00
CA ALA A 212 -0.89 24.76 13.62
C ALA A 212 -0.71 23.24 13.77
N LEU A 213 -0.06 22.59 12.80
CA LEU A 213 0.21 21.16 12.84
C LEU A 213 1.27 20.78 13.88
N GLU A 214 2.34 21.56 14.04
CA GLU A 214 3.33 21.32 15.11
C GLU A 214 2.67 21.38 16.50
N LYS A 215 1.82 22.39 16.74
CA LYS A 215 1.06 22.51 17.99
C LYS A 215 0.07 21.36 18.18
N PHE A 216 -0.61 20.96 17.11
CA PHE A 216 -1.55 19.85 17.14
C PHE A 216 -0.86 18.53 17.50
N LEU A 217 0.26 18.20 16.84
CA LEU A 217 1.01 16.96 17.11
C LEU A 217 1.57 16.94 18.53
N ALA A 218 2.09 18.08 19.02
CA ALA A 218 2.56 18.19 20.40
C ALA A 218 1.43 18.04 21.43
N ALA A 219 0.23 18.56 21.16
CA ALA A 219 -0.92 18.45 22.05
C ALA A 219 -1.61 17.08 22.00
N ASN A 220 -1.36 16.29 20.96
CA ASN A 220 -2.01 15.01 20.71
C ASN A 220 -0.97 13.89 20.53
N GLU A 221 0.12 13.88 21.28
CA GLU A 221 1.10 12.79 21.19
C GLU A 221 0.52 11.44 21.64
N ASN A 222 -0.43 11.46 22.60
CA ASN A 222 -1.00 10.27 23.22
C ASN A 222 -1.99 9.49 22.33
N ILE A 223 -2.40 10.04 21.17
CA ILE A 223 -3.24 9.30 20.21
C ILE A 223 -2.41 8.45 19.23
N PHE A 224 -1.07 8.55 19.31
CA PHE A 224 -0.13 7.80 18.48
C PHE A 224 0.66 6.81 19.34
N ALA A 225 1.14 5.72 18.74
CA ALA A 225 2.01 4.78 19.43
C ALA A 225 3.39 5.39 19.74
N LYS A 226 3.83 6.33 18.89
CA LYS A 226 5.08 7.09 19.09
C LYS A 226 5.07 8.38 18.28
N VAL A 227 5.61 9.45 18.84
CA VAL A 227 5.91 10.70 18.12
C VAL A 227 7.34 11.13 18.43
N GLU A 228 8.16 11.35 17.40
CA GLU A 228 9.53 11.87 17.51
C GLU A 228 9.68 13.12 16.62
N TYR A 229 10.31 14.18 17.12
CA TYR A 229 10.57 15.40 16.36
C TYR A 229 12.06 15.58 16.04
N PHE A 230 12.35 15.83 14.76
CA PHE A 230 13.68 16.08 14.22
C PHE A 230 13.78 17.51 13.72
N LYS A 231 14.42 18.36 14.51
CA LYS A 231 14.52 19.80 14.28
C LYS A 231 15.44 20.16 13.10
N ALA A 232 15.03 21.17 12.34
CA ALA A 232 15.80 21.87 11.32
C ALA A 232 15.69 23.40 11.52
N VAL A 233 16.38 24.19 10.69
CA VAL A 233 16.50 25.66 10.86
C VAL A 233 15.15 26.40 10.90
N ASN A 234 14.14 25.97 10.12
CA ASN A 234 12.83 26.63 10.00
C ASN A 234 11.61 25.69 10.18
N GLY A 235 11.81 24.58 10.87
CA GLY A 235 10.79 23.54 11.06
C GLY A 235 11.44 22.22 11.41
N GLY A 236 10.81 21.12 11.02
CA GLY A 236 11.40 19.80 11.19
C GLY A 236 10.49 18.68 10.71
N TRP A 237 10.96 17.45 10.89
CA TRP A 237 10.20 16.25 10.58
C TRP A 237 9.64 15.65 11.86
N PHE A 238 8.36 15.33 11.84
CA PHE A 238 7.76 14.44 12.83
C PHE A 238 7.75 13.03 12.27
N GLN A 239 8.37 12.09 12.99
CA GLN A 239 8.10 10.66 12.81
C GLN A 239 6.94 10.29 13.72
N ILE A 240 5.85 9.84 13.12
CA ILE A 240 4.61 9.48 13.81
C ILE A 240 4.35 8.01 13.54
N LYS A 241 4.17 7.23 14.60
CA LYS A 241 3.78 5.83 14.50
C LYS A 241 2.31 5.69 14.90
N LYS A 242 1.46 5.21 13.99
CA LYS A 242 0.05 4.92 14.28
C LYS A 242 -0.07 3.82 15.34
N ILE A 243 -1.16 3.85 16.09
CA ILE A 243 -1.54 2.71 16.92
C ILE A 243 -2.09 1.64 15.97
N ALA A 244 -1.27 0.63 15.68
CA ALA A 244 -1.70 -0.57 14.99
C ALA A 244 -1.95 -1.69 16.00
N PRO A 245 -3.04 -2.46 15.87
CA PRO A 245 -3.20 -3.67 16.66
C PRO A 245 -2.00 -4.61 16.38
N PRO A 246 -1.53 -5.37 17.39
CA PRO A 246 -0.49 -6.36 17.18
C PRO A 246 -0.85 -7.25 15.99
N ALA A 247 0.14 -7.54 15.13
CA ALA A 247 -0.10 -8.40 14.00
C ALA A 247 -0.57 -9.78 14.48
N ASP A 248 -1.75 -10.19 14.02
CA ASP A 248 -2.41 -11.43 14.39
C ASP A 248 -2.79 -12.18 13.12
N VAL A 249 -2.49 -13.48 13.11
CA VAL A 249 -2.64 -14.36 11.95
C VAL A 249 -3.71 -15.39 12.27
N GLY A 250 -4.79 -15.38 11.48
CA GLY A 250 -5.84 -16.40 11.51
C GLY A 250 -5.95 -17.11 10.17
N VAL A 251 -5.32 -18.28 10.05
CA VAL A 251 -5.45 -19.15 8.88
C VAL A 251 -6.44 -20.27 9.18
N TYR A 252 -7.51 -20.32 8.39
CA TYR A 252 -8.59 -21.27 8.57
C TYR A 252 -8.41 -22.47 7.66
N VAL A 253 -8.30 -23.64 8.27
CA VAL A 253 -8.19 -24.93 7.61
C VAL A 253 -9.60 -25.46 7.38
N VAL A 254 -10.11 -25.27 6.16
CA VAL A 254 -11.48 -25.67 5.80
C VAL A 254 -11.58 -27.18 5.62
N THR A 255 -12.63 -27.75 6.22
CA THR A 255 -12.94 -29.18 6.15
C THR A 255 -14.44 -29.44 6.11
N HIS A 256 -14.83 -30.59 5.57
CA HIS A 256 -16.19 -31.15 5.63
C HIS A 256 -16.17 -32.59 6.20
N LYS A 257 -15.01 -33.02 6.72
CA LYS A 257 -14.75 -34.33 7.33
C LYS A 257 -13.88 -34.16 8.56
N ASP A 258 -13.78 -35.20 9.38
CA ASP A 258 -12.76 -35.25 10.43
C ASP A 258 -11.38 -35.17 9.79
N ALA A 259 -10.66 -34.08 10.06
CA ALA A 259 -9.35 -33.84 9.48
C ALA A 259 -8.30 -34.80 10.07
N LYS A 260 -8.55 -35.47 11.20
CA LYS A 260 -7.62 -36.40 11.85
C LYS A 260 -6.21 -35.82 12.03
N LEU A 261 -6.11 -34.53 12.38
CA LEU A 261 -4.85 -33.88 12.75
C LEU A 261 -4.85 -33.66 14.25
N ALA A 262 -3.79 -34.09 14.93
CA ALA A 262 -3.68 -33.97 16.38
C ALA A 262 -3.57 -32.51 16.83
N ALA A 263 -2.85 -31.67 16.06
CA ALA A 263 -2.71 -30.25 16.31
C ALA A 263 -2.43 -29.48 15.01
N LEU A 264 -2.82 -28.21 15.00
CA LEU A 264 -2.42 -27.22 14.00
C LEU A 264 -1.36 -26.29 14.60
N PRO A 265 -0.47 -25.70 13.78
CA PRO A 265 0.48 -24.71 14.28
C PRO A 265 -0.23 -23.46 14.80
N ALA A 266 0.48 -22.67 15.62
CA ALA A 266 -0.06 -21.41 16.13
C ALA A 266 -0.53 -20.48 14.98
N GLY A 267 -1.71 -19.89 15.15
CA GLY A 267 -2.38 -19.07 14.14
C GLY A 267 -3.28 -19.84 13.17
N TYR A 268 -3.32 -21.17 13.24
CA TYR A 268 -4.18 -22.01 12.40
C TYR A 268 -5.37 -22.57 13.19
N LYS A 269 -6.54 -22.62 12.56
CA LYS A 269 -7.79 -23.13 13.17
C LYS A 269 -8.59 -23.94 12.16
N PHE A 270 -9.25 -25.02 12.58
CA PHE A 270 -10.22 -25.69 11.71
C PHE A 270 -11.50 -24.89 11.58
N ILE A 271 -12.11 -24.95 10.39
CA ILE A 271 -13.49 -24.52 10.16
C ILE A 271 -14.24 -25.60 9.38
N HIS A 272 -15.40 -25.99 9.88
CA HIS A 272 -16.27 -26.98 9.23
C HIS A 272 -17.21 -26.25 8.25
N ALA A 273 -16.96 -26.40 6.95
CA ALA A 273 -17.80 -25.84 5.89
C ALA A 273 -19.10 -26.63 5.73
N GLY A 274 -20.20 -25.93 5.49
CA GLY A 274 -21.52 -26.54 5.36
C GLY A 274 -22.03 -27.18 6.65
N HIS A 275 -21.59 -26.67 7.81
CA HIS A 275 -21.92 -27.22 9.12
C HIS A 275 -23.43 -27.33 9.34
N THR A 276 -24.24 -26.40 8.81
CA THR A 276 -25.71 -26.45 8.87
C THR A 276 -26.30 -27.76 8.34
N LEU A 277 -25.65 -28.38 7.36
CA LEU A 277 -26.12 -29.60 6.70
C LEU A 277 -25.34 -30.85 7.17
N ALA A 278 -24.40 -30.69 8.11
CA ALA A 278 -23.54 -31.77 8.56
C ALA A 278 -24.33 -32.80 9.36
N LYS A 279 -24.16 -34.09 9.01
CA LYS A 279 -24.75 -35.21 9.76
C LYS A 279 -23.96 -35.58 11.02
N LYS A 280 -22.73 -35.06 11.13
CA LYS A 280 -21.79 -35.37 12.21
C LYS A 280 -21.04 -34.11 12.59
N ASP A 281 -20.97 -33.87 13.89
CA ASP A 281 -20.10 -32.86 14.48
C ASP A 281 -18.71 -33.47 14.77
N PHE A 282 -17.67 -32.75 14.41
CA PHE A 282 -16.26 -33.13 14.60
C PHE A 282 -15.59 -32.31 15.73
N GLY A 283 -16.33 -31.42 16.39
CA GLY A 283 -15.81 -30.53 17.44
C GLY A 283 -15.01 -29.33 16.89
N TYR A 284 -15.11 -29.07 15.58
CA TYR A 284 -14.51 -27.89 14.95
C TYR A 284 -15.53 -26.74 14.92
N THR A 285 -15.05 -25.50 14.87
CA THR A 285 -15.93 -24.34 14.66
C THR A 285 -16.67 -24.50 13.33
N GLY A 286 -18.00 -24.47 13.37
CA GLY A 286 -18.86 -24.48 12.20
C GLY A 286 -18.95 -23.11 11.52
N ASP A 287 -19.14 -23.12 10.20
CA ASP A 287 -19.42 -21.93 9.41
C ASP A 287 -20.89 -21.47 9.48
N ASP A 288 -21.69 -21.99 10.41
CA ASP A 288 -23.14 -21.78 10.57
C ASP A 288 -23.52 -20.89 11.76
N SER A 289 -22.54 -20.25 12.39
CA SER A 289 -22.74 -19.30 13.49
C SER A 289 -22.62 -17.85 13.03
N GLY A 290 -23.22 -16.90 13.76
CA GLY A 290 -23.15 -15.48 13.40
C GLY A 290 -23.75 -15.18 12.02
N ASP A 291 -23.17 -14.22 11.29
CA ASP A 291 -23.56 -13.92 9.90
C ASP A 291 -22.93 -14.94 8.95
N ASN A 292 -23.76 -15.73 8.26
CA ASN A 292 -23.31 -16.91 7.55
C ASN A 292 -24.18 -17.29 6.35
N ILE A 293 -23.59 -18.14 5.49
CA ILE A 293 -24.23 -18.73 4.30
C ILE A 293 -24.01 -20.25 4.24
N SER A 294 -23.86 -20.91 5.40
CA SER A 294 -23.50 -22.34 5.49
C SER A 294 -24.47 -23.25 4.71
N ALA A 295 -25.76 -22.90 4.69
CA ALA A 295 -26.77 -23.62 3.91
C ALA A 295 -26.52 -23.64 2.39
N LEU A 296 -25.71 -22.71 1.86
CA LEU A 296 -25.32 -22.66 0.44
C LEU A 296 -24.09 -23.53 0.12
N ASN A 297 -23.50 -24.23 1.09
CA ASN A 297 -22.32 -25.07 0.87
C ASN A 297 -22.49 -26.12 -0.24
N PRO A 298 -23.67 -26.74 -0.50
CA PRO A 298 -23.83 -27.63 -1.64
C PRO A 298 -23.52 -26.96 -2.99
N PHE A 299 -23.60 -25.63 -3.06
CA PHE A 299 -23.37 -24.81 -4.24
C PHE A 299 -22.04 -24.08 -4.25
N LEU A 300 -21.59 -23.62 -3.08
CA LEU A 300 -20.43 -22.75 -2.94
C LEU A 300 -19.22 -23.42 -2.29
N ASP A 301 -19.37 -24.66 -1.80
CA ASP A 301 -18.32 -25.42 -1.14
C ASP A 301 -17.57 -24.62 -0.07
N GLU A 302 -16.24 -24.67 -0.06
CA GLU A 302 -15.38 -24.02 0.92
C GLU A 302 -15.55 -22.48 0.97
N VAL A 303 -16.23 -21.89 -0.01
CA VAL A 303 -16.51 -20.45 -0.04
C VAL A 303 -17.50 -20.03 1.05
N THR A 304 -18.32 -20.94 1.59
CA THR A 304 -19.17 -20.60 2.75
C THR A 304 -18.34 -20.36 4.01
N ALA A 305 -17.27 -21.13 4.21
CA ALA A 305 -16.29 -20.88 5.27
C ALA A 305 -15.54 -19.55 5.03
N LEU A 306 -15.20 -19.22 3.78
CA LEU A 306 -14.61 -17.92 3.44
C LEU A 306 -15.51 -16.75 3.86
N TYR A 307 -16.81 -16.83 3.55
CA TYR A 307 -17.81 -15.83 3.96
C TYR A 307 -17.86 -15.69 5.49
N TRP A 308 -17.90 -16.82 6.20
CA TRP A 308 -17.94 -16.81 7.66
C TRP A 308 -16.71 -16.11 8.26
N ILE A 309 -15.51 -16.39 7.73
CA ILE A 309 -14.27 -15.74 8.18
C ILE A 309 -14.34 -14.23 7.95
N TRP A 310 -14.84 -13.78 6.80
CA TRP A 310 -15.02 -12.36 6.49
C TRP A 310 -15.92 -11.68 7.51
N LYS A 311 -17.08 -12.26 7.79
CA LYS A 311 -18.10 -11.62 8.63
C LYS A 311 -17.77 -11.68 10.12
N ASN A 312 -17.19 -12.77 10.59
CA ASN A 312 -17.14 -13.10 12.01
C ASN A 312 -15.74 -12.98 12.65
N THR A 313 -14.71 -12.61 11.88
CA THR A 313 -13.32 -12.54 12.38
C THR A 313 -12.65 -11.21 12.07
N ARG A 314 -11.65 -10.82 12.87
CA ARG A 314 -10.98 -9.50 12.75
C ARG A 314 -9.45 -9.61 12.82
N HIS A 315 -8.89 -10.76 12.46
CA HIS A 315 -7.44 -10.98 12.38
C HIS A 315 -6.79 -9.96 11.43
N THR A 316 -5.63 -9.41 11.76
CA THR A 316 -4.95 -8.45 10.88
C THR A 316 -4.43 -9.10 9.61
N HIS A 317 -4.18 -10.41 9.66
CA HIS A 317 -3.91 -11.26 8.51
C HIS A 317 -4.82 -12.48 8.57
N ALA A 318 -5.53 -12.75 7.48
CA ALA A 318 -6.48 -13.84 7.40
C ALA A 318 -6.19 -14.71 6.18
N GLY A 319 -6.53 -15.99 6.27
CA GLY A 319 -6.36 -16.90 5.14
C GLY A 319 -7.27 -18.11 5.23
N LEU A 320 -7.42 -18.78 4.08
CA LEU A 320 -8.16 -20.01 3.91
C LEU A 320 -7.26 -21.05 3.25
N VAL A 321 -7.13 -22.23 3.86
CA VAL A 321 -6.37 -23.37 3.33
C VAL A 321 -7.19 -24.65 3.46
N HIS A 322 -6.92 -25.65 2.63
CA HIS A 322 -7.65 -26.93 2.68
C HIS A 322 -7.09 -27.85 3.75
N TYR A 323 -7.93 -28.68 4.36
CA TYR A 323 -7.51 -29.72 5.31
C TYR A 323 -6.50 -30.75 4.77
N ARG A 324 -6.34 -30.86 3.44
CA ARG A 324 -5.35 -31.73 2.78
C ARG A 324 -4.22 -30.99 2.07
N ARG A 325 -4.22 -29.64 2.06
CA ARG A 325 -3.21 -28.84 1.35
C ARG A 325 -2.73 -27.69 2.22
N PHE A 326 -1.44 -27.66 2.50
CA PHE A 326 -0.82 -26.64 3.37
C PHE A 326 0.35 -25.97 2.67
N PHE A 327 0.43 -24.65 2.78
CA PHE A 327 1.59 -23.89 2.30
C PHE A 327 2.86 -24.32 3.02
N THR A 328 3.96 -24.39 2.28
CA THR A 328 5.31 -24.62 2.82
C THR A 328 6.31 -23.66 2.18
N GLY A 329 7.35 -23.30 2.94
CA GLY A 329 8.50 -22.55 2.40
C GLY A 329 9.52 -23.43 1.67
N ASP A 330 9.33 -24.76 1.69
CA ASP A 330 10.25 -25.75 1.14
C ASP A 330 9.69 -26.32 -0.18
N ALA A 331 10.25 -25.89 -1.31
CA ALA A 331 9.82 -26.33 -2.65
C ALA A 331 10.02 -27.82 -2.91
N ASN A 332 10.86 -28.50 -2.13
CA ASN A 332 11.09 -29.93 -2.27
C ASN A 332 10.09 -30.76 -1.45
N GLN A 333 9.36 -30.13 -0.52
CA GLN A 333 8.42 -30.81 0.36
C GLN A 333 7.04 -30.96 -0.32
N LYS A 334 6.81 -32.13 -0.94
CA LYS A 334 5.52 -32.45 -1.59
C LYS A 334 4.56 -33.22 -0.69
N THR A 335 5.09 -34.09 0.18
CA THR A 335 4.30 -34.88 1.14
C THR A 335 4.03 -34.08 2.40
N PHE A 336 2.90 -34.35 3.05
CA PHE A 336 2.52 -33.68 4.29
C PHE A 336 3.53 -33.89 5.42
N ASP A 337 4.02 -32.78 5.96
CA ASP A 337 4.80 -32.71 7.19
C ASP A 337 4.30 -31.51 8.00
N ALA A 338 3.81 -31.77 9.22
CA ALA A 338 3.23 -30.75 10.08
C ALA A 338 4.24 -29.67 10.50
N GLU A 339 5.53 -30.03 10.62
CA GLU A 339 6.60 -29.09 11.01
C GLU A 339 6.97 -28.13 9.87
N LYS A 340 6.63 -28.50 8.64
CA LYS A 340 6.89 -27.73 7.41
C LYS A 340 5.74 -26.83 7.01
N ILE A 341 4.63 -26.85 7.74
CA ILE A 341 3.52 -25.91 7.52
C ILE A 341 4.05 -24.48 7.76
N LEU A 342 3.73 -23.58 6.83
CA LEU A 342 4.14 -22.18 6.91
C LEU A 342 3.70 -21.55 8.25
N SER A 343 4.66 -21.09 9.06
CA SER A 343 4.36 -20.53 10.38
C SER A 343 3.78 -19.12 10.29
N ALA A 344 3.04 -18.69 11.33
CA ALA A 344 2.54 -17.31 11.44
C ALA A 344 3.67 -16.26 11.31
N ALA A 345 4.84 -16.51 11.90
CA ALA A 345 5.99 -15.62 11.79
C ALA A 345 6.52 -15.53 10.34
N ALA A 346 6.54 -16.66 9.61
CA ALA A 346 6.93 -16.67 8.20
C ALA A 346 5.90 -15.94 7.31
N ILE A 347 4.59 -16.13 7.57
CA ILE A 347 3.50 -15.42 6.90
C ILE A 347 3.68 -13.90 7.05
N LEU A 348 3.85 -13.41 8.28
CA LEU A 348 4.05 -11.99 8.54
C LEU A 348 5.31 -11.46 7.86
N LYS A 349 6.40 -12.23 7.85
CA LYS A 349 7.63 -11.84 7.15
C LYS A 349 7.39 -11.67 5.66
N ILE A 350 6.71 -12.63 5.02
CA ILE A 350 6.41 -12.59 3.58
C ILE A 350 5.47 -11.43 3.26
N LEU A 351 4.40 -11.24 4.02
CA LEU A 351 3.39 -10.21 3.75
C LEU A 351 3.83 -8.77 4.08
N ARG A 352 5.08 -8.56 4.51
CA ARG A 352 5.74 -7.25 4.46
C ARG A 352 6.14 -6.87 3.04
N GLU A 353 6.64 -7.85 2.28
CA GLU A 353 7.15 -7.65 0.91
C GLU A 353 6.07 -7.89 -0.15
N TYR A 354 5.11 -8.76 0.15
CA TYR A 354 4.04 -9.17 -0.74
C TYR A 354 2.66 -8.78 -0.18
N ASP A 355 1.66 -8.76 -1.04
CA ASP A 355 0.31 -8.34 -0.70
C ASP A 355 -0.57 -9.56 -0.37
N ILE A 356 -0.34 -10.68 -1.06
CA ILE A 356 -1.09 -11.92 -0.89
C ILE A 356 -0.18 -13.14 -1.13
N ILE A 357 -0.36 -14.18 -0.34
CA ILE A 357 0.23 -15.51 -0.55
C ILE A 357 -0.84 -16.39 -1.20
N VAL A 358 -0.48 -17.04 -2.31
CA VAL A 358 -1.34 -17.97 -3.03
C VAL A 358 -0.60 -19.27 -3.33
N LYS A 359 -1.35 -20.31 -3.69
CA LYS A 359 -0.75 -21.55 -4.20
C LYS A 359 -0.12 -21.28 -5.56
N SER A 360 1.05 -21.88 -5.82
CA SER A 360 1.67 -21.79 -7.15
C SER A 360 0.68 -22.11 -8.27
N GLU A 361 0.76 -21.29 -9.31
CA GLU A 361 -0.07 -21.35 -10.50
C GLU A 361 -0.03 -22.74 -11.13
N GLY A 362 -1.18 -23.18 -11.62
CA GLY A 362 -1.33 -24.42 -12.37
C GLY A 362 -1.72 -24.14 -13.82
N PHE A 363 -1.20 -24.98 -14.72
CA PHE A 363 -1.63 -25.04 -16.11
C PHE A 363 -2.47 -26.30 -16.31
N THR A 364 -3.54 -26.17 -17.10
CA THR A 364 -4.37 -27.29 -17.53
C THR A 364 -4.22 -27.49 -19.04
N ASP A 365 -4.45 -28.72 -19.53
CA ASP A 365 -4.39 -29.02 -20.97
C ASP A 365 -5.60 -28.43 -21.75
N TYR A 366 -6.62 -27.99 -21.03
CA TYR A 366 -7.87 -27.44 -21.56
C TYR A 366 -8.17 -26.07 -20.93
N SER A 367 -9.08 -25.32 -21.54
CA SER A 367 -9.56 -24.06 -20.96
C SER A 367 -10.19 -24.30 -19.58
N GLN A 368 -10.22 -23.29 -18.70
CA GLN A 368 -10.84 -23.43 -17.39
C GLN A 368 -12.32 -23.79 -17.49
N ARG A 369 -13.00 -23.28 -18.53
CA ARG A 369 -14.36 -23.65 -18.87
C ARG A 369 -14.50 -25.12 -19.25
N ASP A 370 -13.62 -25.62 -20.12
CA ASP A 370 -13.63 -27.02 -20.55
C ASP A 370 -13.25 -27.97 -19.41
N MET A 371 -12.35 -27.55 -18.52
CA MET A 371 -12.04 -28.30 -17.30
C MET A 371 -13.29 -28.48 -16.41
N MET A 372 -14.13 -27.45 -16.28
CA MET A 372 -15.41 -27.58 -15.56
C MET A 372 -16.39 -28.51 -16.29
N LEU A 373 -16.43 -28.46 -17.62
CA LEU A 373 -17.24 -29.39 -18.42
C LEU A 373 -16.80 -30.85 -18.22
N LEU A 374 -15.50 -31.11 -18.26
CA LEU A 374 -14.92 -32.43 -18.02
C LEU A 374 -15.17 -32.93 -16.59
N SER A 375 -15.08 -32.03 -15.60
CA SER A 375 -15.29 -32.39 -14.19
C SER A 375 -16.75 -32.70 -13.86
N THR A 376 -17.70 -32.03 -14.52
CA THR A 376 -19.13 -32.14 -14.21
C THR A 376 -19.90 -33.03 -15.17
N GLY A 377 -19.49 -33.10 -16.44
CA GLY A 377 -20.26 -33.72 -17.51
C GLY A 377 -21.57 -32.99 -17.84
N GLN A 378 -21.75 -31.72 -17.41
CA GLN A 378 -23.02 -31.00 -17.49
C GLN A 378 -22.94 -29.71 -18.33
N PRO A 379 -22.90 -29.79 -19.67
CA PRO A 379 -22.74 -28.61 -20.53
C PRO A 379 -23.87 -27.59 -20.39
N ASN A 380 -25.11 -28.05 -20.27
CA ASN A 380 -26.26 -27.15 -20.11
C ASN A 380 -26.21 -26.37 -18.79
N LEU A 381 -25.78 -27.01 -17.70
CA LEU A 381 -25.67 -26.34 -16.40
C LEU A 381 -24.52 -25.35 -16.35
N ILE A 382 -23.37 -25.69 -16.94
CA ILE A 382 -22.25 -24.75 -17.10
C ILE A 382 -22.72 -23.51 -17.88
N ASN A 383 -23.40 -23.67 -19.01
CA ASN A 383 -23.91 -22.56 -19.81
C ASN A 383 -24.88 -21.66 -19.02
N ILE A 384 -25.80 -22.27 -18.26
CA ILE A 384 -26.78 -21.54 -17.44
C ILE A 384 -26.06 -20.77 -16.33
N ALA A 385 -25.18 -21.44 -15.58
CA ALA A 385 -24.45 -20.85 -14.46
C ALA A 385 -23.53 -19.72 -14.93
N GLU A 386 -22.77 -19.94 -16.01
CA GLU A 386 -21.90 -18.93 -16.61
C GLU A 386 -22.68 -17.67 -17.00
N LYS A 387 -23.81 -17.84 -17.71
CA LYS A 387 -24.64 -16.70 -18.14
C LYS A 387 -25.19 -15.91 -16.95
N ILE A 388 -25.61 -16.60 -15.90
CA ILE A 388 -26.16 -15.96 -14.69
C ILE A 388 -25.05 -15.23 -13.94
N ILE A 389 -23.93 -15.91 -13.64
CA ILE A 389 -22.79 -15.34 -12.91
C ILE A 389 -22.23 -14.14 -13.64
N ARG A 390 -21.93 -14.27 -14.95
CA ARG A 390 -21.46 -13.16 -15.78
C ARG A 390 -22.48 -12.01 -15.83
N GLY A 391 -23.77 -12.32 -15.84
CA GLY A 391 -24.85 -11.34 -15.76
C GLY A 391 -24.85 -10.55 -14.45
N HIS A 392 -24.71 -11.20 -13.30
CA HIS A 392 -24.57 -10.52 -12.01
C HIS A 392 -23.29 -9.71 -11.94
N LEU A 393 -22.16 -10.28 -12.37
CA LEU A 393 -20.87 -9.57 -12.44
C LEU A 393 -20.97 -8.29 -13.29
N SER A 394 -21.63 -8.35 -14.46
CA SER A 394 -21.79 -7.18 -15.32
C SER A 394 -22.58 -6.03 -14.68
N ARG A 395 -23.47 -6.33 -13.73
CA ARG A 395 -24.31 -5.34 -13.05
C ARG A 395 -23.60 -4.68 -11.87
N THR A 396 -22.76 -5.44 -11.16
CA THR A 396 -22.16 -4.99 -9.90
C THR A 396 -20.68 -4.65 -10.01
N GLN A 397 -19.94 -5.31 -10.91
CA GLN A 397 -18.49 -5.20 -11.09
C GLN A 397 -18.09 -5.30 -12.58
N PRO A 398 -18.63 -4.42 -13.46
CA PRO A 398 -18.45 -4.52 -14.92
C PRO A 398 -16.98 -4.51 -15.38
N ASP A 399 -16.11 -3.84 -14.62
CA ASP A 399 -14.67 -3.72 -14.94
C ASP A 399 -13.91 -5.06 -14.87
N TYR A 400 -14.53 -6.12 -14.36
CA TYR A 400 -13.94 -7.47 -14.27
C TYR A 400 -14.37 -8.40 -15.41
N LEU A 401 -15.23 -7.96 -16.33
CA LEU A 401 -15.76 -8.82 -17.40
C LEU A 401 -14.67 -9.39 -18.32
N ASP A 402 -13.72 -8.55 -18.74
CA ASP A 402 -12.62 -9.01 -19.60
C ASP A 402 -11.76 -10.05 -18.88
N ALA A 403 -11.39 -9.79 -17.61
CA ALA A 403 -10.63 -10.75 -16.81
C ALA A 403 -11.41 -12.05 -16.54
N PHE A 404 -12.73 -11.97 -16.39
CA PHE A 404 -13.59 -13.15 -16.24
C PHE A 404 -13.58 -14.01 -17.52
N ASP A 405 -13.79 -13.38 -18.68
CA ASP A 405 -13.83 -14.07 -19.97
C ASP A 405 -12.44 -14.66 -20.34
N ASP A 406 -11.36 -13.94 -20.04
CA ASP A 406 -9.98 -14.39 -20.22
C ASP A 406 -9.65 -15.61 -19.36
N VAL A 407 -10.00 -15.59 -18.06
CA VAL A 407 -9.75 -16.74 -17.17
C VAL A 407 -10.52 -17.97 -17.61
N LEU A 408 -11.79 -17.81 -18.00
CA LEU A 408 -12.61 -18.97 -18.40
C LEU A 408 -12.12 -19.59 -19.71
N SER A 409 -11.68 -18.79 -20.67
CA SER A 409 -11.14 -19.26 -21.96
C SER A 409 -9.66 -19.69 -21.88
N GLY A 410 -8.92 -19.20 -20.88
CA GLY A 410 -7.52 -19.51 -20.64
C GLY A 410 -7.27 -20.86 -19.99
N ILE A 411 -6.00 -21.26 -19.93
CA ILE A 411 -5.52 -22.55 -19.39
C ILE A 411 -4.89 -22.44 -18.01
N THR A 412 -4.95 -21.26 -17.42
CA THR A 412 -4.18 -20.90 -16.22
C THR A 412 -5.11 -20.67 -15.03
N LEU A 413 -4.71 -21.14 -13.85
CA LEU A 413 -5.50 -21.00 -12.63
C LEU A 413 -4.61 -20.96 -11.39
N PHE A 414 -4.99 -20.14 -10.39
CA PHE A 414 -4.56 -20.31 -9.00
C PHE A 414 -5.55 -21.25 -8.29
N PRO A 415 -5.25 -22.56 -8.17
CA PRO A 415 -6.28 -23.53 -7.83
C PRO A 415 -6.55 -23.57 -6.33
N CYS A 416 -7.64 -24.25 -5.96
CA CYS A 416 -8.11 -24.51 -4.60
C CYS A 416 -8.65 -23.27 -3.85
N GLY A 417 -8.67 -22.08 -4.44
CA GLY A 417 -9.13 -20.86 -3.73
C GLY A 417 -8.35 -20.58 -2.44
N MET A 418 -7.11 -21.08 -2.34
CA MET A 418 -6.26 -20.95 -1.16
C MET A 418 -5.48 -19.65 -1.20
N PHE A 419 -5.59 -18.85 -0.15
CA PHE A 419 -4.77 -17.66 -0.01
C PHE A 419 -4.61 -17.23 1.45
N ILE A 420 -3.59 -16.43 1.72
CA ILE A 420 -3.37 -15.73 2.98
C ILE A 420 -3.00 -14.28 2.66
N ALA A 421 -3.67 -13.31 3.26
CA ALA A 421 -3.45 -11.90 2.97
C ALA A 421 -3.60 -11.01 4.21
N ARG A 422 -3.21 -9.73 4.07
CA ARG A 422 -3.62 -8.68 5.00
C ARG A 422 -5.14 -8.52 5.00
N ARG A 423 -5.70 -8.08 6.13
CA ARG A 423 -7.15 -7.99 6.32
C ARG A 423 -7.83 -7.17 5.23
N ASN A 424 -7.33 -5.98 4.91
CA ASN A 424 -7.88 -5.12 3.85
C ASN A 424 -8.00 -5.81 2.47
N ILE A 425 -7.02 -6.64 2.09
CA ILE A 425 -7.02 -7.42 0.85
C ILE A 425 -8.05 -8.54 0.92
N PHE A 426 -8.09 -9.24 2.07
CA PHE A 426 -9.07 -10.30 2.31
C PHE A 426 -10.51 -9.74 2.26
N ASP A 427 -10.79 -8.62 2.93
CA ASP A 427 -12.09 -7.93 2.88
C ASP A 427 -12.45 -7.55 1.46
N ALA A 428 -11.54 -6.90 0.73
CA ALA A 428 -11.84 -6.43 -0.62
C ALA A 428 -12.11 -7.58 -1.59
N TYR A 429 -11.39 -8.70 -1.48
CA TYR A 429 -11.71 -9.89 -2.24
C TYR A 429 -13.09 -10.45 -1.90
N CYS A 430 -13.42 -10.55 -0.60
CA CYS A 430 -14.71 -11.07 -0.17
C CYS A 430 -15.86 -10.13 -0.57
N GLU A 431 -15.72 -8.83 -0.36
CA GLU A 431 -16.71 -7.83 -0.75
C GLU A 431 -16.97 -7.88 -2.26
N TRP A 432 -15.90 -7.94 -3.07
CA TRP A 432 -16.03 -8.12 -4.51
C TRP A 432 -16.73 -9.44 -4.86
N LEU A 433 -16.23 -10.58 -4.36
CA LEU A 433 -16.75 -11.92 -4.68
C LEU A 433 -18.22 -12.04 -4.33
N PHE A 434 -18.59 -11.65 -3.11
CA PHE A 434 -19.95 -11.81 -2.60
C PHE A 434 -20.92 -10.73 -3.10
N SER A 435 -20.43 -9.65 -3.71
CA SER A 435 -21.31 -8.64 -4.36
C SER A 435 -22.14 -9.21 -5.51
N PHE A 436 -21.68 -10.30 -6.16
CA PHE A 436 -22.39 -10.93 -7.27
C PHE A 436 -22.64 -12.43 -7.07
N MET A 437 -21.74 -13.15 -6.40
CA MET A 437 -21.85 -14.61 -6.28
C MET A 437 -23.07 -15.06 -5.47
N LEU A 438 -23.48 -14.31 -4.43
CA LEU A 438 -24.64 -14.69 -3.61
C LEU A 438 -25.92 -14.73 -4.44
N GLY A 439 -26.25 -13.61 -5.10
CA GLY A 439 -27.43 -13.51 -5.95
C GLY A 439 -27.35 -14.44 -7.17
N ALA A 440 -26.15 -14.63 -7.74
CA ALA A 440 -25.96 -15.58 -8.84
C ALA A 440 -26.22 -17.03 -8.39
N THR A 441 -25.73 -17.43 -7.22
CA THR A 441 -25.95 -18.77 -6.68
C THR A 441 -27.42 -19.03 -6.37
N GLU A 442 -28.14 -18.05 -5.81
CA GLU A 442 -29.58 -18.16 -5.57
C GLU A 442 -30.35 -18.34 -6.88
N GLU A 443 -30.05 -17.54 -7.91
CA GLU A 443 -30.72 -17.65 -9.22
C GLU A 443 -30.40 -18.99 -9.92
N VAL A 444 -29.16 -19.47 -9.81
CA VAL A 444 -28.77 -20.80 -10.34
C VAL A 444 -29.52 -21.90 -9.61
N ARG A 445 -29.57 -21.87 -8.27
CA ARG A 445 -30.32 -22.84 -7.46
C ARG A 445 -31.78 -22.89 -7.88
N ASP A 446 -32.43 -21.74 -8.00
CA ASP A 446 -33.86 -21.66 -8.30
C ASP A 446 -34.15 -22.17 -9.72
N LYS A 447 -33.30 -21.89 -10.71
CA LYS A 447 -33.46 -22.45 -12.07
C LYS A 447 -33.22 -23.95 -12.13
N ILE A 448 -32.29 -24.49 -11.33
CA ILE A 448 -32.07 -25.93 -11.25
C ILE A 448 -33.29 -26.62 -10.61
N GLN A 449 -33.88 -26.01 -9.56
CA GLN A 449 -35.10 -26.53 -8.92
C GLN A 449 -36.35 -26.46 -9.81
N ILE A 450 -36.41 -25.53 -10.77
CA ILE A 450 -37.51 -25.44 -11.75
C ILE A 450 -37.38 -26.52 -12.86
N GLY A 451 -36.18 -27.07 -13.08
CA GLY A 451 -36.01 -28.25 -13.94
C GLY A 451 -36.67 -29.49 -13.33
N ASP A 452 -37.08 -30.47 -14.14
CA ASP A 452 -37.85 -31.68 -13.75
C ASP A 452 -37.21 -32.60 -12.66
N LYS A 453 -36.17 -32.18 -11.93
CA LYS A 453 -35.48 -32.97 -10.90
C LYS A 453 -35.06 -32.10 -9.70
N ASN A 454 -35.25 -32.64 -8.49
CA ASN A 454 -34.78 -31.99 -7.26
C ASN A 454 -33.28 -32.26 -7.02
N LEU A 455 -32.56 -31.35 -6.34
CA LEU A 455 -31.12 -31.49 -6.03
C LEU A 455 -30.69 -32.84 -5.43
N ALA A 456 -31.57 -33.44 -4.61
CA ALA A 456 -31.35 -34.76 -4.02
C ALA A 456 -31.26 -35.89 -5.07
N GLU A 457 -31.86 -35.70 -6.24
CA GLU A 457 -31.92 -36.67 -7.34
C GLU A 457 -30.77 -36.48 -8.34
N MET A 458 -30.11 -35.33 -8.33
CA MET A 458 -29.05 -34.97 -9.28
C MET A 458 -27.65 -35.40 -8.81
N GLY A 459 -27.43 -35.60 -7.50
CA GLY A 459 -26.14 -36.00 -6.95
C GLY A 459 -25.17 -34.84 -6.71
N HIS A 460 -24.05 -35.14 -6.03
CA HIS A 460 -23.14 -34.13 -5.46
C HIS A 460 -22.45 -33.23 -6.50
N ASP A 461 -22.09 -33.75 -7.68
CA ASP A 461 -21.35 -32.97 -8.68
C ASP A 461 -22.24 -31.93 -9.41
N TYR A 462 -23.57 -32.11 -9.36
CA TYR A 462 -24.53 -31.19 -9.98
C TYR A 462 -24.77 -29.92 -9.14
N SER A 463 -24.67 -30.01 -7.81
CA SER A 463 -24.91 -28.86 -6.94
C SER A 463 -23.70 -27.90 -6.94
N ARG A 464 -22.48 -28.42 -7.06
CA ARG A 464 -21.22 -27.65 -6.93
C ARG A 464 -20.89 -26.73 -8.10
N ILE A 465 -21.80 -26.59 -9.08
CA ILE A 465 -21.54 -25.86 -10.32
C ILE A 465 -21.03 -24.44 -10.07
N THR A 466 -21.64 -23.72 -9.13
CA THR A 466 -21.22 -22.35 -8.79
C THR A 466 -19.92 -22.31 -8.01
N GLY A 467 -19.59 -23.36 -7.27
CA GLY A 467 -18.33 -23.51 -6.53
C GLY A 467 -17.14 -23.61 -7.49
N PHE A 468 -17.30 -24.31 -8.61
CA PHE A 468 -16.28 -24.33 -9.66
C PHE A 468 -15.99 -22.93 -10.23
N PHE A 469 -17.02 -22.13 -10.49
CA PHE A 469 -16.83 -20.72 -10.89
C PHE A 469 -16.18 -19.92 -9.77
N ALA A 470 -16.62 -20.06 -8.53
CA ALA A 470 -16.08 -19.35 -7.37
C ALA A 470 -14.57 -19.61 -7.18
N GLU A 471 -14.10 -20.84 -7.42
CA GLU A 471 -12.67 -21.17 -7.39
C GLU A 471 -11.86 -20.34 -8.42
N ARG A 472 -12.43 -20.12 -9.61
CA ARG A 472 -11.80 -19.29 -10.67
C ARG A 472 -11.81 -17.80 -10.35
N MET A 473 -12.74 -17.34 -9.51
CA MET A 473 -12.90 -15.92 -9.21
C MET A 473 -11.69 -15.34 -8.47
N LEU A 474 -10.93 -16.14 -7.71
CA LEU A 474 -9.66 -15.66 -7.16
C LEU A 474 -8.68 -15.27 -8.26
N THR A 475 -8.59 -16.06 -9.34
CA THR A 475 -7.70 -15.75 -10.47
C THR A 475 -8.18 -14.52 -11.22
N VAL A 476 -9.49 -14.39 -11.45
CA VAL A 476 -10.10 -13.18 -12.07
C VAL A 476 -9.75 -11.93 -11.24
N TRP A 477 -9.89 -12.03 -9.92
CA TRP A 477 -9.58 -10.93 -9.02
C TRP A 477 -8.10 -10.56 -9.04
N LEU A 478 -7.21 -11.55 -9.01
CA LEU A 478 -5.75 -11.34 -9.08
C LEU A 478 -5.29 -10.79 -10.43
N MET A 479 -5.91 -11.18 -11.55
CA MET A 479 -5.59 -10.62 -12.86
C MET A 479 -5.97 -9.15 -12.97
N LYS A 480 -7.13 -8.78 -12.40
CA LYS A 480 -7.60 -7.39 -12.42
C LYS A 480 -6.86 -6.50 -11.44
N ASN A 481 -6.51 -7.02 -10.26
CA ASN A 481 -5.88 -6.25 -9.19
C ASN A 481 -4.36 -6.46 -9.23
N HIS A 482 -3.60 -5.38 -9.36
CA HIS A 482 -2.14 -5.41 -9.54
C HIS A 482 -1.35 -5.69 -8.25
N LEU A 483 -1.67 -6.77 -7.56
CA LEU A 483 -1.04 -7.15 -6.29
C LEU A 483 0.37 -7.74 -6.48
N ARG A 484 1.23 -7.56 -5.47
CA ARG A 484 2.47 -8.33 -5.33
C ARG A 484 2.13 -9.72 -4.81
N ILE A 485 2.06 -10.68 -5.71
CA ILE A 485 1.67 -12.05 -5.40
C ILE A 485 2.91 -12.86 -4.98
N LYS A 486 2.82 -13.53 -3.82
CA LYS A 486 3.77 -14.58 -3.44
C LYS A 486 3.16 -15.94 -3.71
N GLU A 487 3.69 -16.63 -4.70
CA GLU A 487 3.38 -18.04 -4.90
C GLU A 487 4.20 -18.92 -3.96
N LEU A 488 3.52 -19.88 -3.33
CA LEU A 488 4.15 -20.92 -2.53
C LEU A 488 3.69 -22.33 -2.94
N PRO A 489 4.60 -23.31 -2.85
CA PRO A 489 4.25 -24.72 -2.99
C PRO A 489 3.32 -25.15 -1.85
N THR A 490 2.56 -26.22 -2.11
CA THR A 490 1.71 -26.85 -1.11
C THR A 490 2.08 -28.31 -0.93
N MET A 491 2.13 -28.74 0.33
CA MET A 491 2.18 -30.16 0.67
C MET A 491 0.80 -30.78 0.54
N PHE A 492 0.73 -32.03 0.07
CA PHE A 492 -0.51 -32.79 -0.01
C PHE A 492 -0.58 -33.91 1.02
N ARG A 493 -1.75 -34.10 1.62
CA ARG A 493 -2.03 -35.19 2.56
C ARG A 493 -3.00 -36.20 1.97
N GLU A 494 -2.52 -37.42 1.77
CA GLU A 494 -3.32 -38.56 1.30
C GLU A 494 -4.17 -39.18 2.42
N GLY A 495 -5.28 -39.84 2.05
CA GLY A 495 -6.02 -40.74 2.96
C GLY A 495 -6.92 -40.09 4.02
N VAL A 496 -7.33 -38.81 3.85
CA VAL A 496 -8.24 -38.11 4.78
C VAL A 496 -9.70 -38.11 4.32
#